data_AF-A0A916P9K8-F1
#
_entry.id   AF-A0A916P9K8-F1
#
_cell.length_a   1.000
_cell.length_b   1.000
_cell.length_c   1.000
_cell.angle_alpha   90.00
_cell.angle_beta   90.00
_cell.angle_gamma   90.00
#
_symmetry.space_group_name_H-M   'P 1'
#
loop_
_entity.id
_entity.type
_entity.pdbx_description
1 polymer ?
#
loop_
_entity_poly.entity_id
_entity_poly.type
_entity_poly.pdbx_seq_one_letter_code
_entity_poly.pdbx_strand_id
1 'polypeptide(L)' 'MARSTKRVCRDCGFFLPLAGSLGAMFGVCGNELSADGHVVDRQYGCGAHSDTTAPAGGSTPIYEPYDDGVLDIIEKPAES' A
#
# COMPACT_ATOMS: atom_id res chain seq x y z
N MET A 1 6.74 -13.24 13.04
CA MET A 1 7.10 -12.09 12.17
C MET A 1 8.14 -12.55 11.17
N ALA A 2 7.99 -12.19 9.89
CA ALA A 2 9.02 -12.46 8.90
C ALA A 2 10.24 -11.59 9.20
N ARG A 3 11.34 -12.21 9.61
CA ARG A 3 12.53 -11.51 10.14
C ARG A 3 13.29 -10.68 9.09
N SER A 4 13.00 -10.90 7.80
CA SER A 4 13.72 -10.29 6.66
C SER A 4 12.97 -9.16 5.95
N THR A 5 11.73 -8.84 6.33
CA THR A 5 11.00 -7.74 5.67
C THR A 5 11.46 -6.38 6.18
N LYS A 6 11.95 -5.53 5.26
CA LYS A 6 12.32 -4.13 5.57
C LYS A 6 11.10 -3.23 5.77
N ARG A 7 9.93 -3.64 5.25
CA ARG A 7 8.66 -2.92 5.38
C ARG A 7 7.70 -3.63 6.33
N VAL A 8 6.80 -2.87 6.92
CA VAL A 8 5.77 -3.34 7.86
C VAL A 8 4.38 -3.24 7.24
N CYS A 9 3.41 -3.93 7.86
CA CYS A 9 2.02 -4.00 7.40
C CYS A 9 1.39 -2.63 7.14
N ARG A 10 1.66 -1.60 7.97
CA ARG A 10 1.12 -0.25 7.76
C ARG A 10 1.29 0.27 6.33
N ASP A 11 2.39 -0.09 5.68
CA ASP A 11 2.76 0.40 4.35
C ASP A 11 2.63 -0.72 3.29
N CYS A 12 1.89 -1.78 3.60
CA CYS A 12 1.72 -2.99 2.78
C CYS A 12 0.34 -3.04 2.13
N GLY A 13 0.26 -3.51 0.88
CA GLY A 13 -1.02 -3.68 0.16
C GLY A 13 -1.97 -4.73 0.76
N PHE A 14 -1.48 -5.61 1.64
CA PHE A 14 -2.29 -6.62 2.33
C PHE A 14 -2.90 -6.13 3.66
N PHE A 15 -2.63 -4.90 4.07
CA PHE A 15 -3.09 -4.40 5.37
C PHE A 15 -4.42 -3.66 5.27
N LEU A 16 -5.41 -4.13 6.02
CA LEU A 16 -6.71 -3.47 6.13
C LEU A 16 -6.87 -2.88 7.55
N PRO A 17 -6.86 -1.54 7.74
CA PRO A 17 -6.97 -0.94 9.06
C PRO A 17 -8.34 -1.25 9.70
N LEU A 18 -8.35 -1.47 11.03
CA LEU A 18 -9.60 -1.57 11.77
C LEU A 18 -10.34 -0.21 11.77
N ALA A 19 -11.67 -0.24 11.93
CA ALA A 19 -12.46 0.97 12.03
C ALA A 19 -12.18 1.76 13.33
N GLY A 20 -12.37 3.08 13.28
CA GLY A 20 -12.27 3.96 14.44
C GLY A 20 -10.85 4.10 15.00
N SER A 21 -10.76 4.36 16.30
CA SER A 21 -9.48 4.66 16.97
C SER A 21 -8.50 3.48 16.98
N LEU A 22 -9.01 2.24 16.94
CA LEU A 22 -8.18 1.02 16.85
C LEU A 22 -7.34 0.99 15.56
N GLY A 23 -7.85 1.54 14.45
CA GLY A 23 -7.13 1.63 13.17
C GLY A 23 -5.83 2.44 13.23
N ALA A 24 -5.65 3.25 14.28
CA ALA A 24 -4.40 3.96 14.52
C ALA A 24 -3.24 3.00 14.86
N MET A 25 -3.52 1.80 15.37
CA MET A 25 -2.49 0.83 15.81
C MET A 25 -2.68 -0.58 15.25
N PHE A 26 -3.89 -0.97 14.85
CA PHE A 26 -4.21 -2.34 14.45
C PHE A 26 -4.95 -2.42 13.11
N GLY A 27 -4.78 -3.55 12.44
CA GLY A 27 -5.50 -3.90 11.22
C GLY A 27 -5.42 -5.40 10.96
N VAL A 28 -6.06 -5.86 9.90
CA VAL A 28 -6.04 -7.25 9.45
C VAL A 28 -4.95 -7.44 8.41
N CYS A 29 -4.16 -8.50 8.56
CA CYS A 29 -3.18 -8.92 7.55
C CYS A 29 -3.83 -9.93 6.60
N GLY A 30 -4.10 -9.53 5.35
CA GLY A 30 -4.65 -10.40 4.31
C GLY A 30 -3.60 -11.19 3.51
N ASN A 31 -2.36 -11.29 3.99
CA ASN A 31 -1.34 -12.10 3.34
C ASN A 31 -1.56 -13.59 3.69
N GLU A 32 -2.01 -14.36 2.71
CA GLU A 32 -2.26 -15.81 2.79
C GLU A 32 -1.03 -16.63 3.23
N LEU A 33 0.18 -16.12 3.00
CA LEU A 33 1.44 -16.76 3.41
C LEU A 33 1.89 -16.35 4.82
N SER A 34 1.06 -15.61 5.56
CA SER A 34 1.40 -15.03 6.86
C SER A 34 0.20 -15.09 7.82
N ALA A 35 -0.12 -13.99 8.50
CA ALA A 35 -1.19 -13.92 9.49
C ALA A 35 -2.61 -13.88 8.88
N ASP A 36 -2.80 -14.35 7.65
CA ASP A 36 -4.06 -14.45 6.90
C ASP A 36 -5.36 -14.21 7.69
N GLY A 37 -5.97 -13.03 7.53
CA GLY A 37 -7.23 -12.65 8.17
C GLY A 37 -7.14 -12.30 9.66
N HIS A 38 -5.97 -12.41 10.29
CA HIS A 38 -5.78 -12.10 11.71
C HIS A 38 -5.44 -10.62 11.93
N VAL A 39 -5.87 -10.13 13.10
CA VAL A 39 -5.51 -8.79 13.58
C VAL A 39 -4.04 -8.77 13.98
N VAL A 40 -3.32 -7.77 13.47
CA VAL A 40 -1.91 -7.52 13.73
C VAL A 40 -1.69 -6.05 14.11
N ASP A 41 -0.60 -5.79 14.82
CA ASP A 41 -0.08 -4.42 14.99
C ASP A 41 0.39 -3.85 13.64
N ARG A 42 0.30 -2.53 13.47
CA ARG A 42 0.73 -1.81 12.26
C ARG A 42 2.20 -2.04 11.88
N GLN A 43 3.06 -2.35 12.85
CA GLN A 43 4.48 -2.65 12.66
C GLN A 43 4.73 -4.14 12.40
N TYR A 44 3.69 -4.96 12.26
CA TYR A 44 3.83 -6.37 11.93
C TYR A 44 4.55 -6.57 10.58
N GLY A 45 5.61 -7.38 10.59
CA GLY A 45 6.32 -7.78 9.38
C GLY A 45 5.70 -9.04 8.78
N CYS A 46 4.81 -8.87 7.79
CA CYS A 46 4.13 -9.99 7.12
C CYS A 46 4.97 -10.70 6.04
N GLY A 47 6.12 -10.15 5.66
CA GLY A 47 7.04 -10.80 4.70
C GLY A 47 6.80 -10.49 3.23
N ALA A 48 5.69 -9.83 2.87
CA ALA A 48 5.35 -9.52 1.46
C ALA A 48 6.39 -8.68 0.70
N HIS A 49 7.34 -8.06 1.42
CA HIS A 49 8.39 -7.20 0.88
C HIS A 49 9.81 -7.69 1.22
N SER A 50 9.99 -8.95 1.64
CA SER A 50 11.34 -9.46 1.93
C SER A 50 12.19 -9.61 0.67
N ASP A 51 11.57 -9.99 -0.45
CA ASP A 51 12.26 -10.40 -1.67
C ASP A 51 12.12 -9.38 -2.81
N THR A 52 11.33 -8.32 -2.59
CA THR A 52 11.20 -7.23 -3.56
C THR A 52 12.42 -6.32 -3.48
N THR A 53 13.27 -6.38 -4.51
CA THR A 53 14.34 -5.39 -4.71
C THR A 53 13.74 -4.04 -5.07
N ALA A 54 14.29 -2.97 -4.50
CA ALA A 54 13.93 -1.63 -4.96
C ALA A 54 14.41 -1.46 -6.42
N PRO A 55 13.62 -0.82 -7.29
CA PRO A 55 14.08 -0.51 -8.64
C PRO A 55 15.38 0.31 -8.59
N ALA A 56 16.32 -0.03 -9.47
CA ALA A 56 17.56 0.70 -9.60
C ALA A 56 17.30 2.03 -10.34
N GLY A 57 17.34 3.15 -9.61
CA GLY A 57 17.19 4.49 -10.19
C GLY A 57 15.93 5.21 -9.71
N GLY A 58 16.07 6.52 -9.47
CA GLY A 58 14.98 7.40 -9.06
C GLY A 58 13.86 7.44 -10.10
N SER A 59 12.71 7.93 -9.67
CA SER A 59 11.38 7.90 -10.30
C SER A 59 11.23 8.58 -11.66
N THR A 60 12.28 8.68 -12.47
CA THR A 60 12.14 9.03 -13.89
C THR A 60 11.69 7.76 -14.61
N PRO A 61 10.46 7.73 -15.16
CA PRO A 61 10.06 6.60 -15.96
C PRO A 61 11.06 6.46 -17.11
N ILE A 62 11.47 5.22 -17.39
CA ILE A 62 12.41 4.86 -18.47
C ILE A 62 11.91 5.32 -19.85
N TYR A 63 10.62 5.68 -19.91
CA TYR A 63 9.91 6.17 -21.06
C TYR A 63 8.97 7.30 -20.64
N GLU A 64 8.65 8.19 -21.57
CA GLU A 64 7.70 9.28 -21.35
C GLU A 64 6.28 8.71 -21.19
N PRO A 65 5.51 9.09 -20.14
CA PRO A 65 4.12 8.63 -20.03
C PRO A 65 3.36 8.93 -21.32
N TYR A 66 2.60 7.95 -21.83
CA TYR A 66 1.76 8.18 -22.99
C TYR A 66 0.69 9.21 -22.63
N ASP A 67 0.78 10.37 -23.26
CA ASP A 67 -0.19 11.47 -23.19
C ASP A 67 -0.77 11.65 -24.59
N ASP A 68 -2.07 11.40 -24.75
CA ASP A 68 -2.76 11.60 -26.02
C ASP A 68 -3.14 13.08 -26.26
N GLY A 69 -2.83 13.96 -25.30
CA GLY A 69 -3.12 15.38 -25.34
C GLY A 69 -4.61 15.71 -25.18
N VAL A 70 -5.45 14.73 -24.83
CA VAL A 70 -6.89 14.93 -24.65
C VAL A 70 -7.16 15.31 -23.20
N LEU A 71 -7.70 16.51 -22.98
CA LEU A 71 -8.13 16.95 -21.66
C LEU A 71 -9.57 16.50 -21.39
N ASP A 72 -9.78 15.74 -20.32
CA ASP A 72 -11.10 15.45 -19.79
C ASP A 72 -11.67 16.71 -19.10
N ILE A 73 -12.58 17.40 -19.79
CA ILE A 73 -13.26 18.58 -19.26
C ILE A 73 -14.53 18.14 -18.54
N ILE A 74 -14.55 18.27 -17.21
CA ILE A 74 -15.72 18.01 -16.37
C ILE A 74 -16.34 19.35 -15.98
N GLU A 75 -17.66 19.52 -16.12
CA GLU A 75 -18.35 20.71 -15.63
C GLU A 75 -18.21 20.81 -14.10
N LYS A 76 -17.91 22.02 -13.60
CA LYS A 76 -17.85 22.27 -12.16
C LYS A 76 -19.23 21.95 -11.55
N PRO A 77 -19.31 21.13 -10.47
CA PRO A 77 -20.57 20.91 -9.78
C PRO A 77 -21.15 22.25 -9.31
N ALA A 78 -22.46 22.43 -9.45
CA ALA A 78 -23.13 23.59 -8.89
C ALA A 78 -22.86 23.66 -7.38
N GLU A 79 -22.38 24.82 -6.90
CA GLU A 79 -22.22 25.06 -5.46
C GLU A 79 -23.59 24.99 -4.79
N SER A 80 -23.73 24.08 -3.83
CA SER A 80 -24.90 23.95 -2.94
C SER A 80 -24.72 24.77 -1.68
#